data_AF-A0A2N0ZJF0-F1
#
_entry.id   AF-A0A2N0ZJF0-F1
#
_cell.length_a   1.000
_cell.length_b   1.000
_cell.length_c   1.000
_cell.angle_alpha   90.00
_cell.angle_beta   90.00
_cell.angle_gamma   90.00
#
_symmetry.space_group_name_H-M   'P 1'
#
loop_
_entity.id
_entity.type
_entity.pdbx_description
1 polymer ?
#
loop_
_entity_poly.entity_id
_entity_poly.type
_entity_poly.pdbx_seq_one_letter_code
_entity_poly.pdbx_strand_id
1 'polypeptide(L)'
;MDLNDIFPIISFVVVIIYFISKHKEVLKKLSNKQKLGMAVSYIAAISGAASCIYIGGKFLKSVLSNQFVITIFGMALIVVTLFITSFILNIVIKKLTGGQFDLTKV
;
A
#
# COMPACT_ATOMS: atom_id res chain seq x y z
N MET A 1 -14.84 18.46 10.94
CA MET A 1 -13.69 17.73 10.38
C MET A 1 -12.47 18.35 11.00
N ASP A 2 -11.90 17.68 11.99
CA ASP A 2 -10.87 18.27 12.83
C ASP A 2 -9.53 18.29 12.08
N LEU A 3 -8.60 19.13 12.55
CA LEU A 3 -7.26 19.23 11.95
C LEU A 3 -6.54 17.87 11.88
N ASN A 4 -6.84 16.99 12.85
CA ASN A 4 -6.37 15.61 12.91
C ASN A 4 -6.93 14.70 11.81
N ASP A 5 -8.13 14.99 11.28
CA ASP A 5 -8.72 14.25 10.17
C ASP A 5 -8.22 14.77 8.82
N ILE A 6 -7.90 16.07 8.76
CA ILE A 6 -7.44 16.75 7.54
C ILE A 6 -6.00 16.37 7.20
N PHE A 7 -5.13 16.26 8.21
CA PHE A 7 -3.71 15.93 8.03
C PHE A 7 -3.43 14.63 7.24
N PRO A 8 -4.05 13.47 7.55
CA PRO A 8 -3.83 12.23 6.80
C PRO A 8 -4.35 12.32 5.36
N ILE A 9 -5.42 13.06 5.12
CA ILE A 9 -5.98 13.25 3.77
C ILE A 9 -5.05 14.11 2.92
N ILE A 10 -4.56 15.23 3.46
CA ILE A 10 -3.57 16.07 2.77
C ILE A 10 -2.31 15.26 2.48
N SER A 11 -1.81 14.50 3.45
CA SER A 11 -0.63 13.66 3.28
C SER A 11 -0.83 12.64 2.16
N PHE A 12 -2.00 11.98 2.11
CA PHE A 12 -2.35 11.04 1.05
C PHE A 12 -2.35 11.69 -0.33
N VAL A 13 -2.96 12.87 -0.47
CA VAL A 13 -3.00 13.62 -1.73
C VAL A 13 -1.59 14.05 -2.17
N VAL A 14 -0.76 14.55 -1.26
CA VAL A 14 0.62 14.95 -1.55
C VAL A 14 1.44 13.76 -2.04
N VAL A 15 1.32 12.59 -1.40
CA VAL A 15 2.02 11.37 -1.83
C VAL A 15 1.60 10.93 -3.23
N ILE A 16 0.30 10.99 -3.55
CA ILE A 16 -0.20 10.68 -4.90
C ILE A 16 0.38 11.64 -5.93
N ILE A 17 0.34 12.96 -5.67
CA ILE A 17 0.86 13.98 -6.59
C ILE A 17 2.37 13.79 -6.81
N TYR A 18 3.12 13.54 -5.73
CA TYR A 18 4.55 13.27 -5.78
C TYR A 18 4.85 12.02 -6.63
N PHE A 19 4.12 10.93 -6.41
CA PHE A 19 4.29 9.69 -7.16
C PHE A 19 4.02 9.87 -8.66
N ILE A 20 2.91 10.54 -9.01
CA ILE A 20 2.57 10.83 -10.41
C ILE A 20 3.64 11.73 -11.05
N SER A 21 4.13 12.73 -10.32
CA SER A 21 5.14 13.66 -10.83
C SER A 21 6.48 12.96 -11.04
N LYS A 22 6.93 12.14 -10.08
CA LYS A 22 8.19 11.38 -10.14
C LYS A 22 8.19 10.34 -11.27
N HIS A 23 7.05 9.69 -11.51
CA HIS A 23 6.94 8.61 -12.51
C HIS A 23 6.23 9.02 -13.80
N LYS A 24 6.03 10.31 -14.04
CA LYS A 24 5.26 10.85 -15.19
C LYS A 24 5.72 10.29 -16.53
N GLU A 25 7.03 10.13 -16.74
CA GLU A 25 7.57 9.61 -18.00
C GLU A 25 7.25 8.13 -18.23
N VAL A 26 7.32 7.32 -17.17
CA VAL A 26 6.99 5.90 -17.25
C VAL A 26 5.48 5.72 -17.42
N LEU A 27 4.69 6.52 -16.70
CA LEU A 27 3.24 6.52 -16.84
C LEU A 27 2.81 6.94 -18.25
N LYS A 28 3.51 7.87 -18.92
CA LYS A 28 3.20 8.24 -20.31
C LYS A 28 3.39 7.10 -21.31
N LYS A 29 4.33 6.18 -21.05
CA LYS A 29 4.61 5.02 -21.92
C LYS A 29 3.55 3.92 -21.80
N LEU A 30 2.76 3.92 -20.73
CA LEU A 30 1.73 2.93 -20.49
C LEU A 30 0.43 3.24 -21.26
N SER A 31 -0.16 2.18 -21.82
CA SER A 31 -1.50 2.22 -22.38
C SER A 31 -2.54 2.59 -21.32
N ASN A 32 -3.65 3.22 -21.73
CA ASN A 32 -4.77 3.53 -20.84
C ASN A 32 -5.32 2.27 -20.13
N LYS A 33 -5.29 1.10 -20.79
CA LYS A 33 -5.69 -0.18 -20.17
C LYS A 33 -4.72 -0.61 -19.08
N GLN A 34 -3.41 -0.39 -19.27
CA GLN A 34 -2.38 -0.73 -18.27
C GLN A 34 -2.42 0.22 -17.08
N LYS A 35 -2.66 1.51 -17.31
CA LYS A 35 -2.87 2.51 -16.25
C LYS A 35 -4.06 2.13 -15.36
N LEU A 36 -5.18 1.77 -15.99
CA LEU A 36 -6.39 1.35 -15.27
C LEU A 36 -6.14 0.07 -14.47
N GLY A 37 -5.50 -0.95 -15.08
CA GLY A 37 -5.15 -2.18 -14.39
C GLY A 37 -4.19 -1.97 -13.21
N MET A 38 -3.21 -1.07 -13.37
CA MET A 38 -2.30 -0.68 -12.29
C MET A 38 -3.07 0.00 -11.14
N ALA A 39 -3.95 0.96 -11.44
CA ALA A 39 -4.75 1.66 -10.43
C ALA A 39 -5.64 0.69 -9.63
N VAL A 40 -6.33 -0.22 -10.31
CA VAL A 40 -7.16 -1.26 -9.66
C VAL A 40 -6.30 -2.17 -8.78
N SER A 41 -5.11 -2.55 -9.24
CA SER A 41 -4.18 -3.39 -8.46
C SER A 41 -3.71 -2.69 -7.17
N TYR A 42 -3.44 -1.39 -7.23
CA TYR A 42 -3.12 -0.58 -6.04
C TYR A 42 -4.28 -0.53 -5.04
N ILE A 43 -5.51 -0.28 -5.52
CA ILE A 43 -6.70 -0.22 -4.65
C ILE A 43 -6.93 -1.58 -3.97
N ALA A 44 -6.80 -2.68 -4.72
CA ALA A 44 -6.92 -4.03 -4.20
C ALA A 44 -5.84 -4.34 -3.16
N ALA A 45 -4.59 -3.96 -3.42
CA ALA A 45 -3.47 -4.13 -2.49
C ALA A 45 -3.68 -3.36 -1.17
N ILE A 46 -4.09 -2.08 -1.25
CA ILE A 46 -4.38 -1.25 -0.07
C ILE A 46 -5.52 -1.86 0.74
N SER A 47 -6.62 -2.23 0.08
CA SER A 47 -7.79 -2.83 0.74
C SER A 47 -7.44 -4.16 1.40
N GLY A 48 -6.63 -4.99 0.74
CA GLY A 48 -6.14 -6.25 1.28
C GLY A 48 -5.24 -6.05 2.50
N ALA A 49 -4.25 -5.15 2.41
CA ALA A 49 -3.36 -4.86 3.53
C ALA A 49 -4.13 -4.30 4.74
N ALA A 50 -5.06 -3.38 4.52
CA ALA A 50 -5.92 -2.83 5.58
C ALA A 50 -6.74 -3.93 6.27
N SER A 51 -7.31 -4.84 5.50
CA SER A 51 -8.08 -5.97 6.02
C SER A 51 -7.20 -6.92 6.85
N CYS A 52 -6.00 -7.26 6.36
CA CYS A 52 -5.03 -8.09 7.08
C CYS A 52 -4.60 -7.45 8.40
N ILE A 53 -4.29 -6.15 8.39
CA ILE A 53 -3.88 -5.42 9.60
C ILE A 53 -5.03 -5.36 10.61
N TYR A 54 -6.25 -5.11 10.16
CA TYR A 54 -7.41 -5.04 11.04
C TYR A 54 -7.72 -6.40 11.70
N ILE A 55 -7.84 -7.46 10.89
CA ILE A 55 -8.15 -8.81 11.38
C ILE A 55 -6.99 -9.34 12.23
N GLY A 56 -5.75 -9.21 11.75
CA GLY A 56 -4.56 -9.65 12.46
C GLY A 56 -4.35 -8.91 13.78
N GLY A 57 -4.59 -7.60 13.80
CA GLY A 57 -4.55 -6.80 15.03
C GLY A 57 -5.63 -7.20 16.03
N LYS A 58 -6.85 -7.51 15.56
CA LYS A 58 -7.92 -8.03 16.43
C LYS A 58 -7.57 -9.41 16.99
N PHE A 59 -7.00 -10.29 16.16
CA PHE A 59 -6.54 -11.61 16.59
C PHE A 59 -5.45 -11.53 17.66
N LEU A 60 -4.44 -10.67 17.46
CA LEU A 60 -3.38 -10.41 18.44
C LEU A 60 -3.94 -9.98 19.80
N LYS A 61 -4.91 -9.06 19.81
CA LYS A 61 -5.59 -8.62 21.03
C LYS A 61 -6.43 -9.71 21.71
N SER A 62 -6.90 -10.69 20.95
CA SER A 62 -7.67 -11.82 21.50
C SER A 62 -6.79 -12.86 22.18
N VAL A 63 -5.54 -13.01 21.74
CA VAL A 63 -4.62 -14.04 22.23
C VAL A 63 -3.71 -13.50 23.34
N LEU A 64 -3.38 -12.21 23.30
CA LEU A 64 -2.42 -11.59 24.21
C LEU A 64 -3.14 -10.58 25.11
N SER A 65 -2.89 -10.62 26.42
CA SER A 65 -3.40 -9.63 27.37
C SER A 65 -2.46 -8.44 27.61
N ASN A 66 -1.16 -8.60 27.37
CA ASN A 66 -0.18 -7.55 27.66
C ASN A 66 -0.10 -6.51 26.53
N GLN A 67 -0.46 -5.25 26.82
CA GLN A 67 -0.46 -4.14 25.86
C GLN A 67 0.91 -3.86 25.21
N PHE A 68 2.02 -4.01 25.94
CA PHE A 68 3.36 -3.83 25.37
C PHE A 68 3.65 -4.88 24.31
N VAL A 69 3.32 -6.14 24.60
CA VAL A 69 3.52 -7.26 23.67
C VAL A 69 2.62 -7.10 22.44
N ILE A 70 1.35 -6.72 22.63
CA ILE A 70 0.42 -6.45 21.51
C ILE A 70 0.97 -5.36 20.59
N THR A 71 1.57 -4.30 21.15
CA THR A 71 2.14 -3.20 20.36
C THR A 71 3.32 -3.66 19.51
N ILE A 72 4.25 -4.42 20.11
CA ILE A 72 5.44 -4.94 19.40
C ILE A 72 5.02 -5.87 18.25
N PHE A 73 4.16 -6.85 18.53
CA PHE A 73 3.67 -7.77 17.51
C PHE A 73 2.77 -7.08 16.48
N GLY A 74 2.01 -6.04 16.89
CA GLY A 74 1.23 -5.22 15.99
C GLY A 74 2.10 -4.47 14.98
N MET A 75 3.22 -3.88 15.42
CA MET A 75 4.20 -3.27 14.52
C MET A 75 4.81 -4.30 13.57
N ALA A 76 5.21 -5.46 14.08
CA ALA A 76 5.74 -6.54 13.24
C ALA A 76 4.74 -6.97 12.17
N LEU A 77 3.45 -7.11 12.54
CA LEU A 77 2.38 -7.48 11.62
C LEU A 77 2.19 -6.44 10.51
N ILE A 78 2.24 -5.14 10.84
CA ILE A 78 2.15 -4.06 9.85
C ILE A 78 3.33 -4.14 8.87
N VAL A 79 4.56 -4.25 9.37
CA VAL A 79 5.77 -4.31 8.53
C VAL A 79 5.73 -5.52 7.59
N VAL A 80 5.40 -6.70 8.11
CA VAL A 80 5.29 -7.93 7.32
C VAL A 80 4.18 -7.82 6.28
N THR A 81 3.02 -7.29 6.65
CA THR A 81 1.90 -7.10 5.71
C THR A 81 2.32 -6.16 4.58
N LEU A 82 2.90 -5.00 4.90
CA LEU A 82 3.37 -4.05 3.89
C LEU A 82 4.43 -4.65 2.96
N PHE A 83 5.37 -5.43 3.51
CA PHE A 83 6.40 -6.10 2.72
C PHE A 83 5.77 -7.09 1.72
N ILE A 84 4.91 -7.99 2.20
CA ILE A 84 4.25 -9.01 1.37
C ILE A 84 3.37 -8.34 0.31
N THR A 85 2.54 -7.37 0.71
CA THR A 85 1.65 -6.66 -0.22
C THR A 85 2.45 -5.91 -1.28
N SER A 86 3.54 -5.23 -0.91
CA SER A 86 4.40 -4.52 -1.87
C SER A 86 5.07 -5.48 -2.84
N PHE A 87 5.52 -6.64 -2.36
CA PHE A 87 6.13 -7.67 -3.20
C PHE A 87 5.14 -8.23 -4.22
N ILE A 88 3.94 -8.63 -3.76
CA ILE A 88 2.87 -9.13 -4.64
C ILE A 88 2.47 -8.06 -5.66
N LEU A 89 2.28 -6.82 -5.19
CA LEU A 89 1.91 -5.71 -6.04
C LEU A 89 2.97 -5.45 -7.13
N ASN A 90 4.26 -5.54 -6.78
CA ASN A 90 5.32 -5.38 -7.76
C ASN A 90 5.25 -6.46 -8.85
N ILE A 91 5.03 -7.72 -8.47
CA ILE A 91 4.87 -8.83 -9.43
C ILE A 91 3.69 -8.56 -10.37
N VAL A 92 2.54 -8.17 -9.81
CA VAL A 92 1.32 -7.90 -10.58
C VAL A 92 1.53 -6.72 -11.54
N ILE A 93 2.08 -5.61 -11.06
CA ILE A 93 2.31 -4.42 -11.88
C ILE A 93 3.35 -4.70 -12.96
N LYS A 94 4.43 -5.41 -12.66
CA LYS A 94 5.45 -5.79 -13.64
C LYS A 94 4.84 -6.65 -14.75
N LYS A 95 3.94 -7.59 -14.39
CA LYS A 95 3.21 -8.41 -15.35
C LYS A 95 2.24 -7.59 -16.20
N LEU A 96 1.49 -6.66 -15.61
CA LEU A 96 0.53 -5.79 -16.31
C LEU A 96 1.21 -4.78 -17.26
N THR A 97 2.39 -4.29 -16.88
CA THR A 97 3.15 -3.28 -17.62
C THR A 97 4.17 -3.88 -18.59
N GLY A 98 4.28 -5.20 -18.68
CA GLY A 98 5.29 -5.87 -19.51
C GLY A 98 6.73 -5.56 -19.07
N GLY A 99 6.94 -5.28 -17.79
CA GLY A 99 8.26 -4.95 -17.22
C GLY A 99 8.68 -3.48 -17.32
N GLN A 100 7.85 -2.61 -17.92
CA GLN A 100 8.19 -1.19 -18.08
C GLN A 100 8.12 -0.39 -16.77
N PHE A 101 7.37 -0.89 -15.79
CA PHE A 101 7.22 -0.29 -14.47
C PHE A 101 7.67 -1.30 -13.41
N ASP A 102 8.62 -0.89 -12.55
CA ASP A 102 9.17 -1.72 -11.48
C ASP A 102 9.23 -0.90 -10.19
N LEU A 103 8.56 -1.37 -9.13
CA LEU A 103 8.47 -0.68 -7.85
C LEU A 103 9.78 -0.70 -7.06
N THR A 104 10.69 -1.63 -7.36
CA THR A 104 11.98 -1.74 -6.65
C THR A 104 13.06 -0.80 -7.18
N LYS A 105 12.81 -0.11 -8.30
CA LYS A 105 13.73 0.89 -8.89
C LYS A 105 13.37 2.34 -8.51
N VAL A 106 12.44 2.51 -7.57
CA VAL A 106 11.87 3.81 -7.15
C VAL A 106 12.65 4.40 -5.99
#